data_AF-A0A1I3JHP4-F1
#
_entry.id   AF-A0A1I3JHP4-F1
#
_cell.length_a   1.000
_cell.length_b   1.000
_cell.length_c   1.000
_cell.angle_alpha   90.00
_cell.angle_beta   90.00
_cell.angle_gamma   90.00
#
_symmetry.space_group_name_H-M   'P 1'
#
loop_
_entity.id
_entity.type
_entity.pdbx_description
1 polymer ?
#
loop_
_entity_poly.entity_id
_entity_poly.type
_entity_poly.pdbx_seq_one_letter_code
_entity_poly.pdbx_strand_id
1 'polypeptide(L)'
;MNQIQEEIAKALVQLSEKSLITEAVAAKKIRENLKFDGKPKAGLCFQDIEAAIFYIEENNNLHYAVHLNSANDILIKQSEAAAGLDADSRKRRLQSEKSMSVLTNGDVKAALSGSASGSKPYKKRTDKKRLNVNKNYDDWE
;
A
#
# COMPACT_ATOMS: atom_id res chain seq x y z
N MET A 1 -16.66 -3.16 6.10
CA MET A 1 -15.24 -2.79 6.00
C MET A 1 -14.38 -4.04 5.95
N ASN A 2 -13.28 -3.99 5.20
CA ASN A 2 -12.24 -5.03 5.19
C ASN A 2 -11.13 -4.70 6.20
N GLN A 3 -10.30 -5.68 6.54
CA GLN A 3 -9.25 -5.55 7.55
C GLN A 3 -8.21 -4.45 7.22
N ILE A 4 -7.86 -4.30 5.93
CA ILE A 4 -7.03 -3.17 5.45
C ILE A 4 -7.70 -1.82 5.72
N GLN A 5 -9.02 -1.70 5.55
CA GLN A 5 -9.77 -0.45 5.76
C GLN A 5 -9.82 -0.09 7.25
N GLU A 6 -10.00 -1.08 8.13
CA GLU A 6 -9.92 -0.89 9.58
C GLU A 6 -8.53 -0.41 10.02
N GLU A 7 -7.46 -0.99 9.48
CA GLU A 7 -6.09 -0.56 9.79
C GLU A 7 -5.78 0.84 9.23
N ILE A 8 -6.29 1.18 8.05
CA ILE A 8 -6.23 2.55 7.54
C ILE A 8 -6.96 3.51 8.49
N ALA A 9 -8.17 3.15 8.95
CA ALA A 9 -8.92 3.98 9.87
C ALA A 9 -8.18 4.20 11.19
N LYS A 10 -7.65 3.13 11.80
CA LYS A 10 -6.82 3.23 13.01
C LYS A 10 -5.60 4.11 12.80
N ALA A 11 -4.90 3.97 11.67
CA ALA A 11 -3.73 4.77 11.36
C ALA A 11 -4.09 6.27 11.19
N LEU A 12 -5.20 6.59 10.54
CA LEU A 12 -5.68 7.97 10.39
C LEU A 12 -6.08 8.59 11.72
N VAL A 13 -6.76 7.85 12.59
CA VAL A 13 -7.11 8.32 13.95
C VAL A 13 -5.86 8.60 14.78
N GLN A 14 -4.86 7.72 14.72
CA GLN A 14 -3.57 7.94 15.41
C GLN A 14 -2.77 9.11 14.83
N LEU A 15 -3.03 9.49 13.57
CA LEU A 15 -2.39 10.62 12.90
C LEU A 15 -3.25 11.89 12.94
N SER A 16 -4.36 11.90 13.68
CA SER A 16 -5.31 13.02 13.75
C SER A 16 -4.70 14.34 14.23
N GLU A 17 -3.59 14.31 14.97
CA GLU A 17 -2.88 15.54 15.37
C GLU A 17 -2.19 16.24 14.18
N LYS A 18 -2.01 15.55 13.05
CA LYS A 18 -1.40 16.13 11.85
C LYS A 18 -2.45 16.81 10.98
N SER A 19 -2.19 18.07 10.63
CA SER A 19 -3.03 18.83 9.71
C SER A 19 -3.03 18.28 8.27
N LEU A 20 -1.95 17.59 7.87
CA LEU A 20 -1.79 16.98 6.56
C LEU A 20 -1.18 15.59 6.69
N ILE A 21 -1.89 14.60 6.16
CA ILE A 21 -1.46 13.20 6.13
C ILE A 21 -1.28 12.81 4.66
N THR A 22 -0.08 12.41 4.28
CA THR A 22 0.16 11.86 2.95
C THR A 22 -0.08 10.35 2.94
N GLU A 23 -0.42 9.80 1.78
CA GLU A 23 -0.56 8.36 1.56
C GLU A 23 0.64 7.57 2.11
N ALA A 24 1.86 8.04 1.83
CA ALA A 24 3.09 7.39 2.29
C ALA A 24 3.21 7.37 3.82
N VAL A 25 2.78 8.44 4.50
CA VAL A 25 2.80 8.52 5.97
C VAL A 25 1.77 7.57 6.56
N ALA A 26 0.56 7.51 6.01
CA ALA A 26 -0.47 6.56 6.43
C ALA A 26 -0.01 5.11 6.22
N ALA A 27 0.53 4.78 5.04
CA ALA A 27 1.05 3.45 4.74
C ALA A 27 2.21 3.06 5.67
N LYS A 28 3.10 4.00 5.98
CA LYS A 28 4.19 3.78 6.94
C LYS A 28 3.64 3.45 8.32
N LYS A 29 2.64 4.20 8.79
CA LYS A 29 2.03 3.98 10.11
C LYS A 29 1.35 2.62 10.20
N ILE A 30 0.65 2.18 9.16
CA ILE A 30 0.05 0.84 9.10
C ILE A 30 1.13 -0.24 9.21
N ARG A 31 2.26 -0.09 8.49
CA ARG A 31 3.38 -1.03 8.58
C ARG A 31 4.00 -1.08 9.98
N GLU A 32 4.18 0.08 10.62
CA GLU A 32 4.65 0.19 12.00
C GLU A 32 3.71 -0.53 12.97
N ASN A 33 2.40 -0.32 12.84
CA ASN A 33 1.37 -0.95 13.67
C ASN A 33 1.35 -2.49 13.50
N LEU A 34 1.51 -2.96 12.26
CA LEU A 34 1.49 -4.38 11.92
C LEU A 34 2.87 -5.07 12.06
N LYS A 35 3.93 -4.32 12.39
CA LYS A 35 5.33 -4.79 12.37
C LYS A 35 5.68 -5.51 11.05
N PHE A 36 5.25 -4.92 9.93
CA PHE A 36 5.41 -5.48 8.60
C PHE A 36 6.55 -4.79 7.83
N ASP A 37 7.63 -5.54 7.57
CA ASP A 37 8.82 -5.04 6.85
C ASP A 37 8.73 -5.20 5.32
N GLY A 38 7.68 -5.86 4.81
CA GLY A 38 7.46 -6.03 3.38
C GLY A 38 7.01 -4.74 2.69
N LYS A 39 7.30 -4.63 1.39
CA LYS A 39 6.81 -3.55 0.51
C LYS A 39 7.00 -2.12 1.11
N PRO A 40 8.24 -1.69 1.40
CA PRO A 40 8.50 -0.43 2.11
C PRO A 40 8.03 0.82 1.37
N LYS A 41 7.89 0.74 0.03
CA LYS A 41 7.41 1.83 -0.84
C LYS A 41 5.96 1.64 -1.31
N ALA A 42 5.24 0.64 -0.79
CA ALA A 42 3.85 0.45 -1.19
C ALA A 42 2.97 1.56 -0.59
N GLY A 43 2.10 2.07 -1.46
CA GLY A 43 1.02 2.99 -1.11
C GLY A 43 -0.24 2.25 -0.66
N LEU A 44 -1.35 2.95 -0.72
CA LEU A 44 -2.68 2.48 -0.35
C LEU A 44 -3.62 2.60 -1.54
N CYS A 45 -4.57 1.66 -1.62
CA CYS A 45 -5.62 1.75 -2.61
C CYS A 45 -6.52 2.96 -2.30
N PHE A 46 -6.83 3.76 -3.32
CA PHE A 46 -7.69 4.93 -3.20
C PHE A 46 -9.07 4.56 -2.63
N GLN A 47 -9.67 3.46 -3.12
CA GLN A 47 -11.00 3.02 -2.69
C GLN A 47 -11.02 2.62 -1.22
N ASP A 48 -9.94 2.00 -0.73
CA ASP A 48 -9.84 1.61 0.68
C ASP A 48 -9.66 2.83 1.60
N ILE A 49 -8.92 3.86 1.15
CA ILE A 49 -8.81 5.14 1.88
C ILE A 49 -10.17 5.82 1.97
N GLU A 50 -10.88 5.92 0.85
CA GLU A 50 -12.17 6.60 0.79
C GLU A 50 -13.20 5.91 1.70
N ALA A 51 -13.27 4.58 1.66
CA ALA A 51 -14.12 3.79 2.56
C ALA A 51 -13.74 3.99 4.04
N ALA A 52 -12.45 4.05 4.36
CA ALA A 52 -11.99 4.27 5.74
C ALA A 52 -12.34 5.69 6.24
N ILE A 53 -12.24 6.71 5.39
CA ILE A 53 -12.60 8.09 5.77
C ILE A 53 -14.08 8.21 6.09
N PHE A 54 -14.96 7.67 5.24
CA PHE A 54 -16.40 7.69 5.51
C PHE A 54 -16.75 6.92 6.77
N TYR A 55 -16.08 5.79 7.02
CA TYR A 55 -16.26 5.06 8.27
C TYR A 55 -15.86 5.88 9.51
N ILE A 56 -14.73 6.59 9.45
CA ILE A 56 -14.27 7.44 10.55
C ILE A 56 -15.25 8.57 10.82
N GLU A 57 -15.82 9.17 9.78
CA GLU A 57 -16.84 10.21 9.94
C GLU A 57 -18.05 9.68 10.72
N GLU A 58 -18.55 8.50 10.38
CA GLU A 58 -19.70 7.88 11.05
C GLU A 58 -19.42 7.46 12.50
N ASN A 59 -18.20 7.00 12.82
CA ASN A 59 -17.92 6.35 14.12
C ASN A 59 -17.15 7.22 15.11
N ASN A 60 -16.28 8.09 14.62
CA ASN A 60 -15.38 8.90 15.44
C ASN A 60 -15.68 10.40 15.32
N ASN A 61 -16.63 10.79 14.46
CA ASN A 61 -16.99 12.18 14.20
C ASN A 61 -15.78 13.05 13.80
N LEU A 62 -14.86 12.44 13.03
CA LEU A 62 -13.71 13.13 12.45
C LEU A 62 -13.91 13.24 10.93
N HIS A 63 -13.74 14.45 10.42
CA HIS A 63 -14.02 14.76 9.02
C HIS A 63 -12.72 14.96 8.25
N TYR A 64 -12.52 14.16 7.20
CA TYR A 64 -11.34 14.25 6.35
C TYR A 64 -11.70 14.48 4.89
N ALA A 65 -11.01 15.42 4.25
CA ALA A 65 -11.08 15.65 2.82
C ALA A 65 -9.87 15.04 2.10
N VAL A 66 -10.14 14.38 0.97
CA VAL A 66 -9.14 13.79 0.10
C VAL A 66 -8.81 14.76 -1.03
N HIS A 67 -7.52 15.01 -1.24
CA HIS A 67 -6.99 15.82 -2.33
C HIS A 67 -5.88 15.09 -3.06
N LEU A 68 -5.56 15.54 -4.28
CA LEU A 68 -4.37 15.09 -5.01
C LEU A 68 -3.35 16.22 -5.10
N ASN A 69 -2.07 15.86 -5.04
CA ASN A 69 -0.98 16.77 -5.42
C ASN A 69 -0.74 16.75 -6.95
N SER A 70 0.26 17.50 -7.42
CA SER A 70 0.65 17.51 -8.84
C SER A 70 1.18 16.17 -9.36
N ALA A 71 1.66 15.29 -8.47
CA ALA A 71 2.12 13.94 -8.78
C ALA A 71 0.99 12.88 -8.72
N ASN A 72 -0.26 13.28 -8.46
CA ASN A 72 -1.42 12.40 -8.23
C ASN A 72 -1.29 11.48 -6.99
N ASP A 73 -0.48 11.89 -6.01
CA ASP A 73 -0.45 11.27 -4.68
C ASP A 73 -1.62 11.79 -3.84
N ILE A 74 -2.15 10.91 -2.99
CA ILE A 74 -3.24 11.25 -2.10
C ILE A 74 -2.75 12.06 -0.89
N LEU A 75 -3.44 13.17 -0.65
CA LEU A 75 -3.31 14.04 0.51
C LEU A 75 -4.62 14.02 1.28
N ILE A 76 -4.55 13.74 2.58
CA ILE A 76 -5.70 13.70 3.48
C ILE A 76 -5.55 14.88 4.45
N LYS A 77 -6.58 15.72 4.51
CA LYS A 77 -6.63 16.90 5.38
C LYS A 77 -7.86 16.84 6.26
N GLN A 78 -7.78 17.37 7.48
CA GLN A 78 -8.99 17.62 8.26
C GLN A 78 -9.81 18.72 7.59
N SER A 79 -11.12 18.52 7.62
CA SER A 79 -12.11 19.37 6.96
C SER A 79 -13.34 19.51 7.87
N GLU A 80 -14.29 20.35 7.49
CA GLU A 80 -15.59 20.46 8.19
C GLU A 80 -16.54 19.29 7.83
N ALA A 81 -16.34 18.68 6.67
CA ALA A 81 -17.09 17.51 6.19
C ALA A 81 -16.18 16.54 5.45
N ALA A 82 -16.48 15.24 5.50
CA ALA A 82 -15.72 14.28 4.70
C ALA A 82 -16.01 14.48 3.22
N ALA A 83 -14.95 14.52 2.42
CA ALA A 83 -15.04 14.75 0.98
C ALA A 83 -14.11 13.81 0.22
N GLY A 84 -14.68 13.09 -0.73
CA GLY A 84 -13.93 12.32 -1.71
C GLY A 84 -13.33 13.20 -2.81
N LEU A 85 -12.64 12.56 -3.76
CA LEU A 85 -12.13 13.23 -4.95
C LEU A 85 -13.25 13.52 -5.95
N ASP A 86 -13.11 14.62 -6.68
CA ASP A 86 -13.91 14.90 -7.87
C ASP A 86 -13.70 13.82 -8.95
N ALA A 87 -14.65 13.71 -9.89
CA ALA A 87 -14.66 12.64 -10.89
C ALA A 87 -13.38 12.58 -11.73
N ASP A 88 -12.82 13.74 -12.10
CA ASP A 88 -11.61 13.82 -12.92
C ASP A 88 -10.36 13.45 -12.12
N SER A 89 -10.22 13.98 -10.90
CA SER A 89 -9.14 13.59 -9.99
C SER A 89 -9.20 12.11 -9.63
N ARG A 90 -10.39 11.56 -9.37
CA ARG A 90 -10.60 10.13 -9.13
C ARG A 90 -10.10 9.31 -10.33
N LYS A 91 -10.47 9.68 -11.55
CA LYS A 91 -10.01 8.98 -12.77
C LYS A 91 -8.48 9.02 -12.91
N ARG A 92 -7.86 10.17 -12.67
CA ARG A 92 -6.39 10.33 -12.68
C ARG A 92 -5.72 9.44 -11.64
N ARG A 93 -6.25 9.42 -10.41
CA ARG A 93 -5.70 8.58 -9.34
C ARG A 93 -5.82 7.09 -9.66
N LEU A 94 -6.98 6.63 -10.13
CA LEU A 94 -7.19 5.23 -10.51
C LEU A 94 -6.27 4.79 -11.65
N GLN A 95 -5.93 5.69 -12.58
CA GLN A 95 -4.94 5.40 -13.61
C GLN A 95 -3.51 5.29 -13.04
N SER A 96 -3.13 6.21 -12.15
CA SER A 96 -1.82 6.19 -11.48
C SER A 96 -1.63 4.90 -10.68
N GLU A 97 -2.66 4.52 -9.92
CA GLU A 97 -2.63 3.35 -9.02
C GLU A 97 -2.31 2.04 -9.75
N LYS A 98 -2.73 1.88 -11.01
CA LYS A 98 -2.42 0.67 -11.81
C LYS A 98 -0.93 0.38 -11.94
N SER A 99 -0.09 1.42 -11.87
CA SER A 99 1.37 1.31 -11.96
C SER A 99 2.07 1.26 -10.59
N MET A 100 1.31 1.42 -9.50
CA MET A 100 1.84 1.49 -8.14
C MET A 100 1.75 0.14 -7.43
N SER A 101 2.70 -0.10 -6.53
CA SER A 101 2.56 -1.18 -5.56
C SER A 101 1.67 -0.69 -4.42
N VAL A 102 0.61 -1.44 -4.10
CA VAL A 102 -0.29 -1.14 -2.98
C VAL A 102 -0.22 -2.23 -1.91
N LEU A 103 -0.47 -1.83 -0.66
CA LEU A 103 -0.76 -2.77 0.42
C LEU A 103 -2.14 -3.37 0.20
N THR A 104 -2.24 -4.69 0.31
CA THR A 104 -3.48 -5.43 0.09
C THR A 104 -3.98 -6.02 1.39
N ASN A 105 -5.26 -6.39 1.42
CA ASN A 105 -5.84 -7.11 2.55
C ASN A 105 -5.12 -8.43 2.86
N GLY A 106 -4.52 -9.07 1.85
CA GLY A 106 -3.70 -10.28 2.03
C GLY A 106 -2.40 -10.00 2.80
N ASP A 107 -1.77 -8.85 2.56
CA ASP A 107 -0.55 -8.44 3.30
C ASP A 107 -0.87 -8.21 4.78
N VAL A 108 -2.00 -7.54 5.08
CA VAL A 108 -2.46 -7.28 6.46
C VAL A 108 -2.77 -8.59 7.18
N LYS A 109 -3.50 -9.50 6.51
CA LYS A 109 -3.82 -10.82 7.08
C LYS A 109 -2.56 -11.62 7.39
N ALA A 110 -1.59 -11.64 6.49
CA ALA A 110 -0.32 -12.35 6.70
C ALA A 110 0.50 -11.76 7.86
N ALA A 111 0.47 -10.44 8.04
CA ALA A 111 1.11 -9.77 9.18
C ALA A 111 0.44 -10.16 10.51
N LEU A 112 -0.89 -10.12 10.57
CA LEU A 112 -1.65 -10.43 11.77
C LEU A 112 -1.62 -11.92 12.15
N SER A 113 -1.54 -12.82 11.17
CA SER A 113 -1.45 -14.27 11.41
C SER A 113 -0.05 -14.73 11.87
N GLY A 114 0.90 -13.82 12.04
CA GLY A 114 2.30 -14.15 12.36
C GLY A 114 3.05 -14.85 11.23
N SER A 115 2.41 -15.02 10.06
CA SER A 115 3.01 -15.64 8.87
C SER A 115 3.91 -14.70 8.09
N ALA A 116 4.03 -13.44 8.53
CA ALA A 116 4.97 -12.45 8.00
C ALA A 116 6.44 -12.72 8.34
N SER A 117 6.77 -13.88 8.94
CA SER A 117 8.14 -14.39 8.90
C SER A 117 8.38 -15.10 7.57
N GLY A 118 9.24 -14.54 6.73
CA GLY A 118 9.69 -15.19 5.51
C GLY A 118 8.97 -14.71 4.27
N SER A 119 9.24 -13.46 3.89
CA SER A 119 9.45 -13.19 2.47
C SER A 119 10.37 -14.28 1.94
N LYS A 120 9.79 -15.25 1.19
CA LYS A 120 10.61 -16.18 0.39
C LYS A 120 11.61 -15.29 -0.36
N PRO A 121 12.92 -15.55 -0.24
CA PRO A 121 13.91 -14.72 -0.90
C PRO A 121 13.51 -14.62 -2.37
N TYR A 122 13.50 -13.40 -2.89
CA TYR A 122 13.26 -13.12 -4.30
C TYR A 122 14.10 -14.09 -5.14
N LYS A 123 13.48 -15.13 -5.69
CA LYS A 123 14.14 -16.03 -6.63
C LYS A 123 14.39 -15.17 -7.87
N LYS A 124 15.62 -14.69 -8.04
CA LYS A 124 16.07 -14.09 -9.30
C LYS A 124 15.64 -15.04 -10.41
N ARG A 125 14.76 -14.57 -11.29
CA ARG A 125 14.37 -15.33 -12.47
C ARG A 125 15.64 -15.50 -13.29
N THR A 126 16.07 -16.74 -13.47
CA THR A 126 17.22 -17.20 -14.25
C THR A 126 18.61 -16.96 -13.64
N ASP A 127 19.09 -17.92 -12.84
CA ASP A 127 20.48 -18.34 -13.04
C ASP A 127 20.56 -18.93 -14.45
N LYS A 128 21.17 -18.18 -15.38
CA LYS A 128 21.66 -18.77 -16.63
C LYS A 128 22.62 -19.88 -16.22
N LYS A 129 22.14 -21.14 -16.21
CA LYS A 129 23.03 -22.30 -16.31
C LYS A 129 23.92 -22.01 -17.52
N ARG A 130 25.19 -21.71 -17.27
CA ARG A 130 26.20 -21.71 -18.34
C ARG A 130 26.12 -23.11 -18.95
N LEU A 131 25.60 -23.22 -20.18
CA LEU A 131 25.80 -24.41 -20.97
C LEU A 131 27.32 -24.57 -21.08
N ASN A 132 27.86 -25.57 -20.41
CA ASN A 132 29.24 -25.96 -20.61
C ASN A 132 29.27 -26.73 -21.92
N VAL A 133 29.49 -26.03 -23.03
CA VAL A 133 29.48 -26.61 -24.39
C VAL A 133 30.72 -27.48 -24.64
N ASN A 134 31.67 -27.53 -23.72
CA ASN A 134 32.98 -28.17 -23.95
C ASN A 134 33.17 -29.49 -23.18
N LYS A 135 32.28 -30.47 -23.39
CA LYS A 135 32.44 -31.84 -22.85
C LYS A 135 32.15 -32.97 -23.84
N ASN A 136 32.25 -32.73 -25.14
CA ASN A 136 31.95 -33.74 -26.18
C ASN A 136 33.05 -33.94 -27.24
N TYR A 137 34.31 -33.64 -26.94
CA TYR A 137 35.42 -33.89 -27.86
C TYR A 137 36.66 -34.44 -27.14
N ASP A 138 36.53 -35.59 -26.49
CA ASP A 138 37.69 -36.36 -25.98
C ASP A 138 37.42 -37.88 -26.02
N ASP A 139 36.67 -38.36 -27.02
CA ASP A 139 36.47 -39.81 -27.28
C ASP A 139 36.93 -40.17 -28.71
N TRP A 140 38.13 -39.70 -29.09
CA TRP A 140 38.87 -40.19 -30.25
C TRP A 140 40.36 -40.26 -29.93
N GLU A 141 40.77 -41.32 -29.23
CA GLU A 141 42.10 -41.96 -29.38
C GLU A 141 42.01 -43.44 -28.96
#